data_AF-A0A2N8S6R5-F1
#
_entry.id   AF-A0A2N8S6R5-F1
#
_cell.length_a   1.000
_cell.length_b   1.000
_cell.length_c   1.000
_cell.angle_alpha   90.00
_cell.angle_beta   90.00
_cell.angle_gamma   90.00
#
_symmetry.space_group_name_H-M   'P 1'
#
loop_
_entity.id
_entity.type
_entity.pdbx_description
1 polymer ?
#
loop_
_entity_poly.entity_id
_entity_poly.type
_entity_poly.pdbx_seq_one_letter_code
_entity_poly.pdbx_strand_id
1 'polypeptide(L)' 'MSEPRDYLEMSFRSIQCFANDGRLDVNELGALLDIAERDGDIDENEARVLTKIIERIRPEEIDQPMRDKLAEVAKKIGA' A
#
# COMPACT_ATOMS: atom_id res chain seq x y z
N MET A 1 -16.51 11.42 16.75
CA MET A 1 -16.16 10.11 16.15
C MET A 1 -15.46 10.46 14.86
N SER A 2 -14.12 10.46 14.87
CA SER A 2 -13.35 10.70 13.66
C SER A 2 -13.27 9.36 12.95
N GLU A 3 -13.96 9.21 11.82
CA GLU A 3 -13.68 8.09 10.92
C GLU A 3 -12.16 8.09 10.61
N PRO A 4 -11.48 6.94 10.72
CA PRO A 4 -10.10 6.83 10.30
C PRO A 4 -10.02 7.25 8.82
N ARG A 5 -9.16 8.22 8.53
CA ARG A 5 -8.95 8.77 7.17
C ARG A 5 -7.70 8.18 6.54
N ASP A 6 -7.36 6.97 6.96
CA ASP A 6 -6.11 6.29 6.67
C ASP A 6 -6.01 5.98 5.17
N TYR A 7 -7.12 5.63 4.50
CA TYR A 7 -7.19 5.56 3.03
C TYR A 7 -6.79 6.88 2.33
N LEU A 8 -7.07 8.03 2.95
CA LEU A 8 -6.79 9.37 2.43
C LEU A 8 -5.31 9.70 2.62
N GLU A 9 -4.74 9.33 3.78
CA GLU A 9 -3.30 9.41 4.05
C GLU A 9 -2.49 8.47 3.16
N MET A 10 -2.96 7.23 2.95
CA MET A 10 -2.35 6.28 2.02
C MET A 10 -2.39 6.77 0.58
N SER A 11 -3.52 7.35 0.15
CA SER A 11 -3.64 7.94 -1.19
C SER A 11 -2.66 9.10 -1.36
N PHE A 12 -2.51 9.95 -0.34
CA PHE A 12 -1.57 11.07 -0.35
C PHE A 12 -0.11 10.59 -0.35
N ARG A 13 0.25 9.66 0.53
CA ARG A 13 1.60 9.07 0.58
C ARG A 13 1.95 8.34 -0.71
N SER A 14 1.01 7.61 -1.30
CA SER A 14 1.22 6.97 -2.59
C SER A 14 1.61 7.97 -3.67
N ILE A 15 0.93 9.12 -3.75
CA ILE A 15 1.30 10.20 -4.67
C ILE A 15 2.71 10.71 -4.38
N GLN A 16 3.10 10.84 -3.11
CA GLN A 16 4.46 11.26 -2.75
C GLN A 16 5.53 10.24 -3.12
N CYS A 17 5.27 8.94 -2.96
CA CYS A 17 6.16 7.86 -3.37
C CYS A 17 6.43 7.92 -4.88
N PHE A 18 5.35 7.98 -5.67
CA PHE A 18 5.46 8.13 -7.13
C PHE A 18 5.99 9.50 -7.56
N ALA A 19 5.90 10.55 -6.74
CA ALA A 19 6.41 11.87 -7.10
C ALA A 19 7.93 12.04 -6.85
N ASN A 20 8.53 11.20 -5.99
CA ASN A 20 9.95 11.31 -5.65
C ASN A 20 10.84 10.67 -6.73
N ASP A 21 10.64 9.38 -7.01
CA ASP A 21 11.44 8.62 -7.97
C ASP A 21 10.60 8.02 -9.12
N GLY A 22 9.27 8.17 -9.08
CA GLY A 22 8.38 7.54 -10.07
C GLY A 22 8.14 6.06 -9.83
N ARG A 23 8.66 5.55 -8.71
CA ARG A 23 8.81 4.13 -8.37
C ARG A 23 8.20 3.86 -7.01
N LEU A 24 7.81 2.61 -6.76
CA LEU A 24 7.34 2.19 -5.44
C LEU A 24 8.30 1.13 -4.89
N ASP A 25 8.97 1.47 -3.80
CA ASP A 25 9.87 0.55 -3.12
C ASP A 25 9.17 -0.28 -2.03
N VAL A 26 9.82 -1.39 -1.64
CA VAL A 26 9.31 -2.26 -0.57
C VAL A 26 9.10 -1.54 0.76
N ASN A 27 9.94 -0.55 1.06
CA ASN A 27 9.81 0.27 2.27
C ASN A 27 8.57 1.16 2.21
N GLU A 28 8.25 1.69 1.03
CA GLU A 28 7.10 2.56 0.82
C GLU A 28 5.80 1.77 0.87
N LEU A 29 5.76 0.60 0.22
CA LEU A 29 4.65 -0.34 0.34
C LEU A 29 4.46 -0.78 1.80
N GLY A 30 5.55 -1.03 2.52
CA GLY A 30 5.51 -1.35 3.95
C GLY A 30 4.95 -0.22 4.81
N ALA A 31 5.34 1.03 4.53
CA ALA A 31 4.80 2.20 5.23
C ALA A 31 3.31 2.43 4.95
N LEU A 32 2.85 2.12 3.74
CA LEU A 32 1.42 2.17 3.39
C LEU A 32 0.63 1.08 4.10
N LEU A 33 1.19 -0.13 4.19
CA LEU A 33 0.59 -1.23 4.93
C LEU A 33 0.51 -0.92 6.43
N ASP A 34 1.56 -0.33 7.01
CA ASP A 34 1.59 0.06 8.43
C ASP A 34 0.49 1.08 8.79
N ILE A 35 0.16 1.99 7.85
CA ILE A 35 -0.98 2.90 7.99
C ILE A 35 -2.31 2.14 7.95
N ALA A 36 -2.51 1.26 6.95
CA ALA A 36 -3.72 0.46 6.84
C ALA A 36 -3.93 -0.46 8.06
N GLU A 37 -2.84 -0.95 8.65
CA GLU A 37 -2.90 -1.81 9.84
C GLU A 37 -2.99 -1.03 11.16
N ARG A 38 -2.90 0.30 11.12
CA ARG A 38 -2.84 1.13 12.33
C ARG A 38 -4.10 1.03 13.17
N ASP A 39 -5.25 0.95 12.51
CA ASP A 39 -6.55 0.76 13.15
C ASP A 39 -6.88 -0.72 13.44
N GLY A 40 -5.99 -1.63 13.04
CA GLY A 40 -6.03 -3.06 13.36
C GLY A 40 -6.85 -3.92 12.40
N ASP A 41 -7.52 -3.33 11.41
CA ASP A 41 -8.29 -4.00 10.37
C ASP A 41 -8.16 -3.21 9.07
N ILE A 42 -7.97 -3.90 7.94
CA ILE A 42 -7.87 -3.25 6.62
C ILE A 42 -9.26 -3.21 6.00
N ASP A 43 -9.85 -2.02 5.89
CA ASP A 43 -11.20 -1.87 5.36
C ASP A 43 -11.23 -1.94 3.82
N GLU A 44 -12.42 -2.10 3.23
CA GLU A 44 -12.60 -2.19 1.77
C GLU A 44 -11.99 -1.00 1.00
N ASN A 45 -11.98 0.20 1.56
CA ASN A 45 -11.38 1.38 0.93
C ASN A 45 -9.85 1.29 0.91
N GLU A 46 -9.24 0.89 2.01
CA GLU A 46 -7.79 0.71 2.12
C GLU A 46 -7.29 -0.42 1.23
N ALA A 47 -8.00 -1.56 1.24
CA ALA A 47 -7.81 -2.67 0.32
C ALA A 47 -7.82 -2.21 -1.15
N ARG A 48 -8.80 -1.38 -1.53
CA ARG A 48 -8.89 -0.82 -2.89
C ARG A 48 -7.75 0.13 -3.21
N VAL A 49 -7.32 0.95 -2.25
CA VAL A 49 -6.18 1.86 -2.43
C VAL A 49 -4.89 1.07 -2.60
N LEU A 50 -4.61 0.09 -1.73
CA LEU A 50 -3.45 -0.79 -1.83
C LEU A 50 -3.43 -1.53 -3.17
N THR A 51 -4.56 -2.11 -3.58
CA THR A 51 -4.67 -2.81 -4.86
C THR A 51 -4.33 -1.89 -6.03
N LYS A 52 -4.89 -0.67 -6.07
CA LYS A 52 -4.58 0.31 -7.12
C LYS A 52 -3.12 0.73 -7.15
N ILE A 53 -2.48 0.81 -5.99
CA ILE A 53 -1.06 1.13 -5.87
C ILE A 53 -0.24 -0.02 -6.45
N ILE A 54 -0.56 -1.25 -6.06
CA ILE A 54 0.09 -2.46 -6.54
C ILE A 54 -0.04 -2.61 -8.06
N GLU A 55 -1.22 -2.35 -8.63
CA GLU A 55 -1.47 -2.38 -10.07
C GLU A 55 -0.66 -1.33 -10.85
N ARG A 56 -0.21 -0.26 -10.19
CA ARG A 56 0.65 0.77 -10.79
C ARG A 56 2.14 0.42 -10.73
N ILE A 57 2.53 -0.56 -9.92
CA ILE A 57 3.92 -1.02 -9.84
C ILE A 57 4.26 -1.72 -11.16
N ARG A 58 5.38 -1.32 -11.76
CA ARG A 58 5.84 -2.00 -12.98
C ARG A 58 6.45 -3.34 -12.62
N PRO A 59 6.25 -4.38 -13.45
CA PRO A 59 6.80 -5.71 -13.18
C PRO A 59 8.34 -5.73 -13.10
N GLU A 60 8.99 -4.76 -13.76
CA GLU A 60 10.44 -4.51 -13.71
C GLU A 60 10.94 -4.03 -12.33
N GLU A 61 10.06 -3.56 -11.46
CA GLU A 61 10.37 -3.08 -10.09
C GLU A 61 10.04 -4.14 -9.03
N ILE A 62 9.49 -5.28 -9.45
CA ILE A 62 9.03 -6.34 -8.56
C ILE A 62 10.20 -7.30 -8.29
N ASP A 63 11.12 -6.83 -7.45
CA ASP A 63 12.22 -7.62 -6.89
C ASP A 63 11.72 -8.65 -5.85
N GLN A 64 12.60 -9.57 -5.47
CA GLN A 64 12.32 -10.61 -4.47
C GLN A 64 11.69 -10.07 -3.17
N PRO A 65 12.24 -9.04 -2.50
CA PRO A 65 11.61 -8.46 -1.31
C PRO A 65 10.25 -7.80 -1.60
N MET A 66 10.09 -7.20 -2.78
CA MET A 66 8.83 -6.58 -3.18
C MET A 66 7.74 -7.64 -3.34
N ARG A 67 8.07 -8.80 -3.95
CA ARG A 67 7.15 -9.94 -4.08
C ARG A 67 6.69 -10.48 -2.74
N ASP A 68 7.61 -10.62 -1.80
CA ASP A 68 7.29 -11.11 -0.45
C ASP A 68 6.31 -10.17 0.24
N LYS A 69 6.56 -8.85 0.13
CA LYS A 69 5.68 -7.83 0.71
C LYS A 69 4.32 -7.76 0.01
N LEU A 70 4.30 -7.87 -1.32
CA LEU A 70 3.05 -7.96 -2.09
C LEU A 70 2.21 -9.18 -1.70
N ALA A 71 2.85 -10.33 -1.47
CA ALA A 71 2.17 -11.53 -1.00
C ALA A 71 1.61 -11.35 0.41
N GLU A 72 2.34 -10.69 1.31
CA GLU A 72 1.86 -10.34 2.65
C GLU A 72 0.63 -9.43 2.59
N VAL A 73 0.69 -8.37 1.77
CA VAL A 73 -0.41 -7.43 1.55
C VAL A 73 -1.62 -8.15 0.95
N ALA A 74 -1.42 -8.94 -0.11
CA ALA A 74 -2.49 -9.70 -0.75
C ALA A 74 -3.16 -10.69 0.22
N LYS A 75 -2.37 -11.32 1.10
CA LYS A 75 -2.90 -12.21 2.14
C LYS A 75 -3.76 -11.46 3.16
N LYS A 76 -3.45 -10.21 3.48
CA LYS A 76 -4.26 -9.39 4.40
C LYS A 76 -5.53 -8.85 3.75
N ILE A 77 -5.46 -8.45 2.47
CA ILE A 77 -6.62 -7.91 1.73
C ILE A 77 -7.60 -9.01 1.32
N GLY A 78 -7.12 -10.23 1.08
CA GLY A 78 -7.93 -11.38 0.65
C GLY A 78 -8.29 -12.38 1.75
N ALA A 79 -8.07 -12.04 3.03
CA ALA A 79 -8.42 -12.86 4.19
C ALA A 79 -9.82 -12.53 4.72
#